data_AF-A0AAV2BYJ3-F1
#
_entry.id   AF-A0AAV2BYJ3-F1
#
_cell.length_a   1.000
_cell.length_b   1.000
_cell.length_c   1.000
_cell.angle_alpha   90.00
_cell.angle_beta   90.00
_cell.angle_gamma   90.00
#
_symmetry.space_group_name_H-M   'P 1'
#
loop_
_entity.id
_entity.type
_entity.pdbx_description
1 polymer ?
#
loop_
_entity_poly.entity_id
_entity_poly.type
_entity_poly.pdbx_seq_one_letter_code
_entity_poly.pdbx_strand_id
1 'polypeptide(L)'
;ILEDKNLDHIPAIRHGKIYENKVKNYVAEKYTDFKFRDVGLVINPKFYFLGASPDGLLHGKDSFLVEVKCTYNKENLELDELCLRPGFCLENKNGVFHLKRNHQYYYQIQGQMAMCNLKKCLFVLLHNVKKEPYIEEIQFNEKKWNYIFEKVQHFYFSIHLKNIIRKFD
;
A
#
# COMPACT_ATOMS: atom_id res chain seq x y z
N ILE A 1 17.03 17.85 -10.57
CA ILE A 1 15.56 17.69 -10.42
C ILE A 1 15.18 16.65 -9.35
N LEU A 2 16.07 15.74 -8.96
CA LEU A 2 15.93 15.03 -7.69
C LEU A 2 17.15 15.35 -6.82
N GLU A 3 17.04 16.40 -6.01
CA GLU A 3 17.94 16.56 -4.88
C GLU A 3 17.64 15.42 -3.90
N ASP A 4 18.69 14.76 -3.44
CA ASP A 4 18.60 13.64 -2.50
C ASP A 4 18.18 14.17 -1.12
N LYS A 5 16.87 14.39 -0.95
CA LYS A 5 16.30 14.86 0.31
C LYS A 5 16.18 13.69 1.25
N ASN A 6 17.21 13.45 2.07
CA ASN A 6 17.15 12.45 3.13
C ASN A 6 15.97 12.75 4.08
N LEU A 7 14.99 11.86 4.13
CA LEU A 7 13.77 11.98 4.94
C LEU A 7 13.85 11.22 6.28
N ASP A 8 15.01 10.67 6.66
CA ASP A 8 15.17 9.86 7.88
C ASP A 8 14.96 10.66 9.17
N HIS A 9 15.02 11.99 9.09
CA HIS A 9 14.67 12.88 10.19
C HIS A 9 13.17 12.89 10.49
N ILE A 10 12.31 12.45 9.56
CA ILE A 10 10.85 12.37 9.76
C ILE A 10 10.54 11.12 10.59
N PRO A 11 10.00 11.24 11.81
CA PRO A 11 9.83 10.09 12.72
C PRO A 11 8.99 8.97 12.13
N ALA A 12 7.91 9.30 11.40
CA ALA A 12 7.04 8.32 10.78
C ALA A 12 7.73 7.50 9.67
N ILE A 13 8.58 8.13 8.87
CA ILE A 13 9.32 7.45 7.79
C ILE A 13 10.38 6.53 8.39
N ARG A 14 11.14 7.04 9.37
CA ARG A 14 12.14 6.23 10.08
C ARG A 14 11.48 5.03 10.78
N HIS A 15 10.33 5.23 11.41
CA HIS A 15 9.55 4.16 12.04
C HIS A 15 9.15 3.09 11.02
N GLY A 16 8.63 3.49 9.86
CA GLY A 16 8.35 2.60 8.74
C GLY A 16 9.55 1.72 8.37
N LYS A 17 10.69 2.37 8.04
CA LYS A 17 11.92 1.67 7.63
C LYS A 17 12.43 0.67 8.67
N ILE A 18 12.32 0.98 9.97
CA ILE A 18 12.78 0.11 11.05
C ILE A 18 11.90 -1.15 11.16
N TYR A 19 10.58 -1.02 11.04
CA TYR A 19 9.66 -2.10 11.39
C TYR A 19 9.10 -2.87 10.20
N GLU A 20 9.21 -2.36 8.98
CA GLU A 20 8.67 -3.01 7.77
C GLU A 20 9.17 -4.45 7.63
N ASN A 21 10.48 -4.69 7.71
CA ASN A 21 11.04 -6.04 7.63
C ASN A 21 10.56 -6.97 8.76
N LYS A 22 10.38 -6.43 9.97
CA LYS A 22 9.82 -7.22 11.08
C LYS A 22 8.39 -7.68 10.77
N VAL A 23 7.58 -6.80 10.17
CA VAL A 23 6.21 -7.12 9.78
C VAL A 23 6.18 -8.10 8.60
N LYS A 24 7.04 -7.93 7.60
CA LYS A 24 7.20 -8.88 6.48
C LYS A 24 7.56 -10.29 6.97
N ASN A 25 8.51 -10.39 7.92
CA ASN A 25 8.88 -11.66 8.53
C ASN A 25 7.70 -12.29 9.29
N TYR A 26 6.97 -11.51 10.08
CA TYR A 26 5.75 -11.99 10.75
C TYR A 26 4.73 -12.54 9.73
N VAL A 27 4.52 -11.86 8.60
CA VAL A 27 3.63 -12.36 7.53
C VAL A 27 4.16 -13.67 6.94
N ALA A 28 5.45 -13.76 6.64
CA ALA A 28 6.05 -14.98 6.12
C ALA A 28 5.91 -16.18 7.09
N GLU A 29 6.08 -15.94 8.39
CA GLU A 29 5.92 -16.94 9.45
C GLU A 29 4.46 -17.33 9.69
N LYS A 30 3.51 -16.39 9.52
CA LYS A 30 2.07 -16.67 9.71
C LYS A 30 1.46 -17.42 8.53
N TYR A 31 1.93 -17.19 7.31
CA TYR A 31 1.40 -17.76 6.08
C TYR A 31 2.37 -18.78 5.47
N THR A 32 2.73 -19.81 6.25
CA THR A 32 3.75 -20.81 5.90
C THR A 32 3.44 -21.64 4.65
N ASP A 33 2.16 -21.76 4.28
CA ASP A 33 1.72 -22.43 3.04
C ASP A 33 2.10 -21.64 1.76
N PHE A 34 2.57 -20.41 1.93
CA PHE A 34 2.99 -19.53 0.84
C PHE A 34 4.48 -19.20 0.96
N LYS A 35 5.10 -18.94 -0.20
CA LYS A 35 6.46 -18.42 -0.23
C LYS A 35 6.44 -16.89 -0.31
N PHE A 36 6.81 -16.22 0.77
CA PHE A 36 7.00 -14.76 0.75
C PHE A 36 8.16 -14.38 -0.20
N ARG A 37 7.96 -13.35 -1.01
CA ARG A 37 8.94 -12.78 -1.94
C ARG A 37 8.89 -11.26 -1.84
N ASP A 38 10.04 -10.63 -1.67
CA ASP A 38 10.17 -9.20 -1.93
C ASP A 38 9.96 -8.91 -3.42
N VAL A 39 9.40 -7.75 -3.71
CA VAL A 39 9.09 -7.31 -5.07
C VAL A 39 9.66 -5.90 -5.26
N GLY A 40 10.31 -5.68 -6.40
CA GLY A 40 10.75 -4.35 -6.82
C GLY A 40 9.63 -3.57 -7.51
N LEU A 41 10.02 -2.65 -8.39
CA LEU A 41 9.07 -1.97 -9.26
C LEU A 41 8.52 -2.95 -10.32
N VAL A 42 7.20 -3.07 -10.36
CA VAL A 42 6.44 -3.85 -11.35
C VAL A 42 5.82 -2.90 -12.36
N ILE A 43 6.04 -3.18 -13.64
CA ILE A 43 5.38 -2.50 -14.76
C ILE A 43 4.56 -3.54 -15.50
N ASN A 44 3.26 -3.25 -15.69
CA ASN A 44 2.41 -4.08 -16.53
C ASN A 44 2.53 -3.58 -17.98
N PRO A 45 2.89 -4.44 -18.95
CA PRO A 45 3.02 -4.02 -20.35
C PRO A 45 1.75 -3.38 -20.94
N LYS A 46 0.56 -3.76 -20.45
CA LYS A 46 -0.71 -3.15 -20.86
C LYS A 46 -0.87 -1.70 -20.37
N PHE A 47 -0.15 -1.34 -19.32
CA PHE A 47 -0.18 -0.04 -18.64
C PHE A 47 1.24 0.52 -18.51
N TYR A 48 2.01 0.52 -19.60
CA TYR A 48 3.46 0.78 -19.63
C TYR A 48 3.91 2.10 -18.98
N PHE A 49 3.02 3.08 -18.87
CA PHE A 49 3.28 4.38 -18.25
C PHE A 49 3.06 4.39 -16.73
N LEU A 50 2.66 3.26 -16.15
CA LEU A 50 2.40 3.06 -14.74
C LEU A 50 3.34 2.00 -14.15
N GLY A 51 3.69 2.20 -12.89
CA GLY A 51 4.45 1.25 -12.10
C GLY A 51 3.90 1.17 -10.68
N ALA A 52 4.15 0.03 -10.04
CA ALA A 52 3.78 -0.25 -8.67
C ALA A 52 4.93 -0.96 -7.96
N SER A 53 5.21 -0.61 -6.71
CA SER A 53 6.17 -1.32 -5.86
C SER A 53 5.41 -1.89 -4.67
N PRO A 54 4.94 -3.14 -4.73
CA PRO A 54 4.35 -3.82 -3.58
C PRO A 54 5.41 -4.07 -2.51
N ASP A 55 5.01 -4.13 -1.24
CA ASP A 55 5.94 -4.48 -0.17
C ASP A 55 6.33 -5.97 -0.22
N GLY A 56 5.45 -6.84 -0.74
CA GLY A 56 5.78 -8.24 -0.99
C GLY A 56 4.71 -9.01 -1.74
N LEU A 57 5.00 -10.30 -1.95
CA LEU A 57 4.12 -11.27 -2.59
C LEU A 57 4.15 -12.58 -1.80
N LEU A 58 2.99 -13.08 -1.39
CA LEU A 58 2.84 -14.46 -0.97
C LEU A 58 2.56 -15.32 -2.20
N HIS A 59 3.57 -16.04 -2.66
CA HIS A 59 3.47 -16.89 -3.84
C HIS A 59 2.95 -18.29 -3.48
N GLY A 60 1.88 -18.70 -4.15
CA GLY A 60 1.21 -19.99 -3.99
C GLY A 60 0.09 -20.17 -5.01
N LYS A 61 -0.78 -21.16 -4.79
CA LYS A 61 -1.90 -21.48 -5.70
C LYS A 61 -2.80 -20.25 -5.96
N ASP A 62 -3.09 -19.50 -4.91
CA ASP A 62 -3.78 -18.22 -4.97
C ASP A 62 -2.87 -17.14 -4.39
N SER A 63 -2.02 -16.55 -5.23
CA SER A 63 -1.02 -15.59 -4.75
C SER A 63 -1.65 -14.29 -4.24
N PHE A 64 -1.09 -13.74 -3.15
CA PHE A 64 -1.54 -12.49 -2.53
C PHE A 64 -0.46 -11.42 -2.64
N LEU A 65 -0.86 -10.21 -3.03
CA LEU A 65 -0.04 -9.04 -2.79
C LEU A 65 0.06 -8.79 -1.28
N VAL A 66 1.17 -8.25 -0.80
CA VAL A 66 1.32 -7.80 0.59
C VAL A 66 1.66 -6.31 0.58
N GLU A 67 0.88 -5.53 1.32
CA GLU A 67 1.11 -4.10 1.53
C GLU A 67 1.18 -3.83 3.04
N VAL A 68 2.32 -3.33 3.50
CA VAL A 68 2.66 -3.09 4.89
C VAL A 68 2.60 -1.60 5.19
N LYS A 69 2.00 -1.26 6.34
CA LYS A 69 2.06 0.08 6.92
C LYS A 69 2.43 -0.02 8.39
N CYS A 70 3.43 0.77 8.80
CA CYS A 70 3.85 0.86 10.20
C CYS A 70 3.54 2.26 10.74
N THR A 71 2.34 2.44 11.29
CA THR A 71 1.90 3.72 11.83
C THR A 71 2.77 4.12 13.01
N TYR A 72 3.31 5.34 12.96
CA TYR A 72 3.99 5.91 14.11
C TYR A 72 2.96 6.37 15.15
N ASN A 73 2.81 5.57 16.19
CA ASN A 73 1.82 5.75 17.26
C ASN A 73 2.55 5.93 18.61
N LYS A 74 3.08 7.14 18.84
CA LYS A 74 3.87 7.45 20.05
C LYS A 74 3.07 7.26 21.35
N GLU A 75 1.77 7.47 21.28
CA GLU A 75 0.83 7.38 22.40
C GLU A 75 0.43 5.92 22.72
N ASN A 76 0.82 4.96 21.87
CA ASN A 76 0.42 3.55 21.96
C ASN A 76 -1.11 3.34 21.99
N LEU A 77 -1.85 4.22 21.32
CA LEU A 77 -3.31 4.14 21.21
C LEU A 77 -3.76 2.83 20.57
N GLU A 78 -4.91 2.33 21.02
CA GLU A 78 -5.57 1.18 20.41
C GLU A 78 -6.28 1.54 19.10
N LEU A 79 -6.67 0.53 18.32
CA LEU A 79 -7.30 0.77 17.02
C LEU A 79 -8.60 1.57 17.13
N ASP A 80 -9.39 1.37 18.19
CA ASP A 80 -10.60 2.15 18.43
C ASP A 80 -10.30 3.65 18.56
N GLU A 81 -9.29 4.00 19.37
CA GLU A 81 -8.86 5.38 19.58
C GLU A 81 -8.24 5.98 18.31
N LEU A 82 -7.44 5.19 17.59
CA LEU A 82 -6.85 5.62 16.32
C LEU A 82 -7.92 5.86 15.24
N CYS A 83 -8.99 5.08 15.21
CA CYS A 83 -10.10 5.27 14.27
C CYS A 83 -10.81 6.61 14.45
N LEU A 84 -10.75 7.21 15.64
CA LEU A 84 -11.29 8.53 15.93
C LEU A 84 -10.36 9.67 15.42
N ARG A 85 -9.08 9.38 15.13
CA ARG A 85 -8.14 10.38 14.63
C ARG A 85 -8.46 10.75 13.18
N PRO A 86 -8.53 12.06 12.85
CA PRO A 86 -8.69 12.50 11.47
C PRO A 86 -7.61 11.92 10.56
N GLY A 87 -8.02 11.39 9.42
CA GLY A 87 -7.11 10.84 8.42
C GLY A 87 -6.55 9.44 8.73
N PHE A 88 -6.89 8.81 9.87
CA PHE A 88 -6.51 7.41 10.10
C PHE A 88 -7.15 6.48 9.07
N CYS A 89 -6.42 5.45 8.67
CA CYS A 89 -6.77 4.63 7.51
C CYS A 89 -7.92 3.66 7.77
N LEU A 90 -8.08 3.18 9.01
CA LEU A 90 -9.14 2.24 9.36
C LEU A 90 -10.42 2.96 9.85
N GLU A 91 -11.54 2.27 9.70
CA GLU A 91 -12.83 2.55 10.32
C GLU A 91 -13.28 1.33 11.11
N ASN A 92 -13.93 1.54 12.27
CA ASN A 92 -14.60 0.48 13.00
C ASN A 92 -16.08 0.43 12.55
N LYS A 93 -16.50 -0.71 11.99
CA LYS A 93 -17.89 -1.01 11.64
C LYS A 93 -18.37 -2.16 12.52
N ASN A 94 -19.18 -1.84 13.52
CA ASN A 94 -19.81 -2.81 14.43
C ASN A 94 -18.80 -3.76 15.12
N GLY A 95 -17.68 -3.21 15.59
CA GLY A 95 -16.62 -3.98 16.25
C GLY A 95 -15.60 -4.60 15.31
N VAL A 96 -15.76 -4.44 14.00
CA VAL A 96 -14.82 -4.95 12.99
C VAL A 96 -14.12 -3.79 12.30
N PHE A 97 -12.79 -3.77 12.37
CA PHE A 97 -11.99 -2.77 11.68
C PHE A 97 -11.88 -3.11 10.19
N HIS A 98 -11.89 -2.06 9.36
CA HIS A 98 -11.68 -2.17 7.91
C HIS A 98 -10.91 -0.97 7.38
N LEU A 99 -10.09 -1.17 6.35
CA LEU A 99 -9.47 -0.09 5.59
C LEU A 99 -10.57 0.69 4.86
N LYS A 100 -10.68 1.97 5.19
CA LYS A 100 -11.60 2.91 4.56
C LYS A 100 -11.44 2.88 3.04
N ARG A 101 -12.53 2.61 2.32
CA ARG A 101 -12.53 2.45 0.84
C ARG A 101 -12.29 3.77 0.08
N ASN A 102 -12.29 4.90 0.79
CA ASN A 102 -11.91 6.21 0.30
C ASN A 102 -10.51 6.68 0.77
N HIS A 103 -9.76 5.86 1.50
CA HIS A 103 -8.41 6.20 1.95
C HIS A 103 -7.35 5.88 0.89
N GLN A 104 -6.31 6.69 0.79
CA GLN A 104 -5.23 6.58 -0.21
C GLN A 104 -4.61 5.18 -0.33
N TYR A 105 -4.42 4.47 0.79
CA TYR A 105 -3.89 3.10 0.77
C TYR A 105 -4.79 2.13 0.01
N TYR A 106 -6.12 2.30 0.05
CA TYR A 106 -7.02 1.46 -0.74
C TYR A 106 -6.82 1.71 -2.24
N TYR A 107 -6.64 2.96 -2.66
CA TYR A 107 -6.33 3.30 -4.06
C TYR A 107 -4.99 2.71 -4.50
N GLN A 108 -3.96 2.82 -3.65
CA GLN A 108 -2.64 2.25 -3.89
C GLN A 108 -2.72 0.73 -4.10
N ILE A 109 -3.39 0.02 -3.20
CA ILE A 109 -3.55 -1.44 -3.24
C ILE A 109 -4.30 -1.89 -4.50
N GLN A 110 -5.37 -1.19 -4.90
CA GLN A 110 -6.08 -1.50 -6.14
C GLN A 110 -5.18 -1.31 -7.38
N GLY A 111 -4.36 -0.25 -7.40
CA GLY A 111 -3.39 -0.03 -8.47
C GLY A 111 -2.28 -1.08 -8.50
N GLN A 112 -1.72 -1.44 -7.34
CA GLN A 112 -0.72 -2.48 -7.21
C GLN A 112 -1.24 -3.84 -7.69
N MET A 113 -2.45 -4.25 -7.28
CA MET A 113 -3.09 -5.47 -7.77
C MET A 113 -3.29 -5.47 -9.29
N ALA A 114 -3.69 -4.33 -9.88
CA ALA A 114 -3.83 -4.20 -11.33
C ALA A 114 -2.49 -4.34 -12.06
N MET A 115 -1.41 -3.74 -11.54
CA MET A 115 -0.08 -3.86 -12.15
C MET A 115 0.47 -5.28 -12.04
N CYS A 116 0.26 -5.95 -10.90
CA CYS A 116 0.74 -7.30 -10.66
C CYS A 116 -0.16 -8.41 -11.22
N ASN A 117 -1.33 -8.07 -11.78
CA ASN A 117 -2.37 -9.01 -12.22
C ASN A 117 -2.82 -9.98 -11.10
N LEU A 118 -2.97 -9.45 -9.89
CA LEU A 118 -3.42 -10.18 -8.70
C LEU A 118 -4.84 -9.77 -8.31
N LYS A 119 -5.56 -10.69 -7.67
CA LYS A 119 -6.96 -10.46 -7.26
C LYS A 119 -7.12 -10.16 -5.77
N LYS A 120 -6.07 -10.36 -4.98
CA LYS A 120 -6.09 -10.29 -3.53
C LYS A 120 -4.84 -9.60 -3.00
N CYS A 121 -5.02 -8.84 -1.92
CA CYS A 121 -3.95 -8.20 -1.17
C CYS A 121 -4.16 -8.44 0.32
N LEU A 122 -3.12 -8.80 1.06
CA LEU A 122 -3.07 -8.67 2.51
C LEU A 122 -2.60 -7.26 2.85
N PHE A 123 -3.51 -6.44 3.36
CA PHE A 123 -3.17 -5.17 3.98
C PHE A 123 -2.77 -5.41 5.43
N VAL A 124 -1.55 -5.04 5.80
CA VAL A 124 -0.97 -5.32 7.11
C VAL A 124 -0.60 -4.00 7.79
N LEU A 125 -1.21 -3.73 8.95
CA LEU A 125 -1.02 -2.50 9.71
C LEU A 125 -0.40 -2.80 11.07
N LEU A 126 0.85 -2.40 11.24
CA LEU A 126 1.47 -2.33 12.56
C LEU A 126 1.13 -0.98 13.20
N HIS A 127 0.15 -0.99 14.11
CA HIS A 127 -0.25 0.20 14.87
C HIS A 127 0.42 0.30 16.25
N ASN A 128 0.94 -0.81 16.78
CA ASN A 128 1.64 -0.89 18.06
C ASN A 128 2.75 -1.94 17.98
N VAL A 129 4.00 -1.54 18.22
CA VAL A 129 5.19 -2.39 18.06
C VAL A 129 5.26 -3.56 19.04
N LYS A 130 4.44 -3.53 20.10
CA LYS A 130 4.34 -4.59 21.13
C LYS A 130 3.22 -5.60 20.85
N LYS A 131 2.43 -5.40 19.79
CA LYS A 131 1.29 -6.26 19.42
C LYS A 131 1.50 -6.89 18.05
N GLU A 132 0.69 -7.92 17.77
CA GLU A 132 0.55 -8.43 16.42
C GLU A 132 -0.04 -7.34 15.50
N PRO A 133 0.39 -7.27 14.23
CA PRO A 133 -0.18 -6.34 13.28
C PRO A 133 -1.63 -6.73 12.93
N TYR A 134 -2.46 -5.72 12.67
CA TYR A 134 -3.76 -5.92 12.06
C TYR A 134 -3.60 -6.39 10.61
N ILE A 135 -4.44 -7.34 10.17
CA ILE A 135 -4.42 -7.87 8.81
C ILE A 135 -5.83 -7.87 8.23
N GLU A 136 -5.96 -7.39 6.99
CA GLU A 136 -7.19 -7.47 6.19
C GLU A 136 -6.90 -8.03 4.80
N GLU A 137 -7.68 -9.03 4.38
CA GLU A 137 -7.71 -9.44 2.98
C GLU A 137 -8.60 -8.48 2.16
N ILE A 138 -7.98 -7.78 1.22
CA ILE A 138 -8.63 -6.85 0.30
C ILE A 138 -8.75 -7.51 -1.07
N GLN A 139 -9.99 -7.56 -1.59
CA GLN A 139 -10.26 -8.03 -2.95
C GLN A 139 -10.02 -6.93 -3.98
N PHE A 140 -9.58 -7.34 -5.17
CA PHE A 140 -9.57 -6.47 -6.33
C PHE A 140 -10.99 -6.04 -6.70
N ASN A 141 -11.16 -4.75 -6.96
CA ASN A 141 -12.42 -4.13 -7.33
C ASN A 141 -12.25 -3.48 -8.70
N GLU A 142 -12.71 -4.18 -9.73
CA GLU A 142 -12.58 -3.76 -11.12
C GLU A 142 -13.23 -2.39 -11.38
N LYS A 143 -14.41 -2.13 -10.81
CA LYS A 143 -15.10 -0.83 -10.95
C LYS A 143 -14.25 0.29 -10.37
N LYS A 144 -13.62 0.06 -9.21
CA LYS A 144 -12.74 1.03 -8.57
C LYS A 144 -11.47 1.24 -9.39
N TRP A 145 -10.85 0.17 -9.87
CA TRP A 145 -9.68 0.27 -10.72
C TRP A 145 -9.97 1.04 -12.00
N ASN A 146 -11.07 0.77 -12.70
CA ASN A 146 -11.44 1.49 -13.92
C ASN A 146 -11.57 3.00 -13.67
N TYR A 147 -12.21 3.39 -12.56
CA TYR A 147 -12.27 4.79 -12.14
C TYR A 147 -10.88 5.39 -11.87
N ILE A 148 -10.00 4.68 -11.17
CA ILE A 148 -8.62 5.12 -10.88
C ILE A 148 -7.84 5.28 -12.18
N PHE A 149 -7.90 4.27 -13.03
CA PHE A 149 -7.16 4.18 -14.27
C PHE A 149 -7.51 5.34 -15.21
N GLU A 150 -8.80 5.67 -15.37
CA GLU A 150 -9.24 6.83 -16.15
C GLU A 150 -8.58 8.13 -15.66
N LYS A 151 -8.58 8.37 -14.35
CA LYS A 151 -7.99 9.58 -13.75
C LYS A 151 -6.48 9.64 -13.92
N VAL A 152 -5.80 8.52 -13.68
CA VAL A 152 -4.33 8.45 -13.79
C VAL A 152 -3.89 8.56 -15.25
N GLN A 153 -4.61 7.92 -16.18
CA GLN A 153 -4.35 8.04 -17.62
C GLN A 153 -4.53 9.49 -18.09
N HIS A 154 -5.62 10.15 -17.68
CA HIS A 154 -5.84 11.56 -18.00
C HIS A 154 -4.71 12.43 -17.44
N PHE A 155 -4.34 12.25 -16.17
CA PHE A 155 -3.24 12.98 -15.55
C PHE A 155 -1.92 12.79 -16.31
N TYR A 156 -1.55 11.56 -16.64
CA TYR A 156 -0.30 11.29 -17.33
C TYR A 156 -0.26 11.92 -18.74
N PHE A 157 -1.21 11.58 -19.61
CA PHE A 157 -1.15 12.00 -21.02
C PHE A 157 -1.62 13.44 -21.26
N SER A 158 -2.60 13.92 -20.50
CA SER A 158 -3.19 15.25 -20.75
C SER A 158 -2.53 16.37 -19.96
N ILE A 159 -1.84 16.05 -18.86
CA ILE A 159 -1.25 17.06 -17.98
C ILE A 159 0.26 16.86 -17.88
N HIS A 160 0.72 15.73 -17.33
CA HIS A 160 2.12 15.52 -16.99
C HIS A 160 3.02 15.49 -18.23
N LEU A 161 2.72 14.62 -19.20
CA LEU A 161 3.50 14.47 -20.43
C LEU A 161 3.51 15.76 -21.24
N LYS A 162 2.36 16.45 -21.38
CA LYS A 162 2.29 17.74 -22.08
C LYS A 162 3.16 18.81 -21.41
N ASN A 163 3.19 18.86 -20.08
CA ASN A 163 4.01 19.81 -19.35
C ASN A 163 5.51 19.49 -19.42
N ILE A 164 5.87 18.20 -19.54
CA ILE A 164 7.26 17.80 -19.80
C ILE A 164 7.68 18.29 -21.18
N ILE A 165 6.90 17.97 -22.22
CA ILE A 165 7.23 18.35 -23.61
C ILE A 165 7.39 19.87 -23.73
N ARG A 166 6.44 20.66 -23.20
CA ARG A 166 6.50 22.13 -23.21
C ARG A 166 7.71 22.74 -22.51
N LYS A 167 8.41 22.02 -21.63
CA LYS A 167 9.63 22.51 -20.98
C LYS A 167 10.87 22.37 -21.86
N PHE A 168 10.78 21.62 -22.95
CA PHE A 168 11.86 21.38 -23.90
C PHE A 168 11.65 22.12 -25.24
N ASP A 169 10.51 22.80 -25.40
CA ASP A 169 10.25 23.81 -26.44
C ASP A 169 10.58 25.22 -25.91
#